data_AF-A0A5K1F5H0-F1
#
_entry.id   AF-A0A5K1F5H0-F1
#
_cell.length_a   1.000
_cell.length_b   1.000
_cell.length_c   1.000
_cell.angle_alpha   90.00
_cell.angle_beta   90.00
_cell.angle_gamma   90.00
#
_symmetry.space_group_name_H-M   'P 1'
#
loop_
_entity.id
_entity.type
_entity.pdbx_description
1 polymer ?
#
loop_
_entity_poly.entity_id
_entity_poly.type
_entity_poly.pdbx_seq_one_letter_code
_entity_poly.pdbx_strand_id
1 'polypeptide(L)'
;ATGFHQEENKPELSEADMIIFLGDFNYRLYGISYDEARDFVSQRCFDWLRERDQLRAEMKAGRVFQGLREGLVRFPPTYKFERHQAGLQ
;
A
#
# COMPACT_ATOMS: atom_id res chain seq x y z
N ALA A 1 -18.07 26.27 -34.66
CA ALA A 1 -18.04 26.68 -33.24
C ALA A 1 -17.44 25.52 -32.45
N THR A 2 -16.15 25.61 -32.13
CA THR A 2 -15.45 24.61 -31.32
C THR A 2 -15.84 24.82 -29.87
N GLY A 3 -16.59 23.87 -29.31
CA GLY A 3 -16.93 23.85 -27.90
C GLY A 3 -15.67 23.54 -27.10
N PHE A 4 -15.02 24.59 -26.59
CA PHE A 4 -14.08 24.45 -25.49
C PHE A 4 -14.91 24.05 -24.26
N HIS A 5 -14.84 22.77 -23.88
CA HIS A 5 -15.23 22.39 -22.53
C HIS A 5 -14.25 23.10 -21.59
N GLN A 6 -14.75 24.10 -20.87
CA GLN A 6 -14.03 24.70 -19.76
C GLN A 6 -13.74 23.58 -18.75
N GLU A 7 -12.46 23.24 -18.57
CA GLU A 7 -11.99 22.61 -17.32
C GLU A 7 -12.14 23.67 -16.22
N GLU A 8 -13.38 23.91 -15.77
CA GLU A 8 -13.67 24.89 -14.73
C GLU A 8 -13.26 24.33 -13.37
N ASN A 9 -12.32 25.04 -12.72
CA ASN A 9 -11.93 24.95 -11.30
C ASN A 9 -11.69 23.55 -10.75
N LYS A 10 -10.60 22.90 -11.19
CA LYS A 10 -10.01 21.82 -10.40
C LYS A 10 -9.21 22.46 -9.25
N PRO A 11 -9.56 22.21 -7.97
CA PRO A 11 -8.80 22.76 -6.86
C PRO A 11 -7.34 22.33 -6.93
N GLU A 12 -6.43 23.25 -6.62
CA GLU A 12 -5.01 22.92 -6.58
C GLU A 12 -4.72 22.00 -5.39
N LEU A 13 -3.72 21.14 -5.51
CA LEU A 13 -3.30 20.28 -4.39
C LEU A 13 -2.84 21.09 -3.17
N SER A 14 -2.31 22.29 -3.40
CA SER A 14 -1.92 23.28 -2.39
C SER A 14 -3.10 23.78 -1.55
N GLU A 15 -4.32 23.74 -2.09
CA GLU A 15 -5.54 24.22 -1.44
C GLU A 15 -6.24 23.11 -0.63
N ALA A 16 -5.81 21.86 -0.76
CA ALA A 16 -6.42 20.74 -0.09
C ALA A 16 -6.04 20.71 1.40
N ASP A 17 -7.05 20.72 2.28
CA ASP A 17 -6.85 20.48 3.72
C ASP A 17 -6.34 19.05 4.02
N MET A 18 -6.65 18.09 3.13
CA MET A 18 -6.28 16.69 3.26
C MET A 18 -6.00 16.05 1.90
N ILE A 19 -4.88 15.36 1.80
CA ILE A 19 -4.51 14.56 0.63
C ILE A 19 -4.53 13.08 1.04
N ILE A 20 -5.33 12.28 0.35
CA ILE A 20 -5.36 10.82 0.49
C ILE A 20 -4.83 10.21 -0.79
N PHE A 21 -3.76 9.43 -0.69
CA PHE A 21 -3.25 8.62 -1.78
C PHE A 21 -3.50 7.15 -1.48
N LEU A 22 -4.26 6.46 -2.34
CA LEU A 22 -4.65 5.07 -2.16
C LEU A 22 -4.63 4.31 -3.49
N GLY A 23 -4.42 3.01 -3.40
CA GLY A 23 -4.45 2.12 -4.55
C GLY A 23 -3.72 0.81 -4.27
N ASP A 24 -3.55 0.00 -5.31
CA ASP A 24 -2.63 -1.14 -5.29
C ASP A 24 -1.23 -0.66 -5.71
N PHE A 25 -0.42 -0.31 -4.71
CA PHE A 25 0.95 0.16 -4.94
C PHE A 25 1.92 -0.95 -5.36
N ASN A 26 1.50 -2.22 -5.33
CA ASN A 26 2.28 -3.38 -5.77
C ASN A 26 3.65 -3.59 -5.10
N TYR A 27 3.91 -2.95 -3.96
CA TYR A 27 5.08 -3.27 -3.12
C TYR A 27 4.94 -4.66 -2.50
N ARG A 28 6.06 -5.37 -2.38
CA ARG A 28 6.13 -6.76 -1.91
C ARG A 28 7.00 -6.86 -0.66
N LEU A 29 6.98 -8.04 -0.05
CA LEU A 29 7.93 -8.38 1.01
C LEU A 29 9.29 -8.72 0.40
N TYR A 30 10.38 -8.17 0.93
CA TYR A 30 11.73 -8.50 0.49
C TYR A 30 12.36 -9.59 1.38
N GLY A 31 13.24 -10.41 0.79
CA GLY A 31 14.06 -11.37 1.54
C GLY A 31 13.27 -12.48 2.25
N ILE A 32 12.13 -12.89 1.68
CA ILE A 32 11.31 -13.99 2.17
C ILE A 32 10.69 -14.75 0.99
N SER A 33 10.61 -16.08 1.11
CA SER A 33 9.89 -16.93 0.16
C SER A 33 8.38 -16.96 0.41
N TYR A 34 7.62 -17.49 -0.55
CA TYR A 34 6.17 -17.59 -0.42
C TYR A 34 5.74 -18.46 0.77
N ASP A 35 6.35 -19.64 0.92
CA ASP A 35 6.03 -20.59 1.98
C ASP A 35 6.34 -20.01 3.37
N GLU A 36 7.50 -19.37 3.53
CA GLU A 36 7.84 -18.68 4.78
C GLU A 36 6.83 -17.57 5.11
N ALA A 37 6.42 -16.80 4.10
CA ALA A 37 5.47 -15.71 4.30
C ALA A 37 4.12 -16.26 4.79
N ARG A 38 3.67 -17.37 4.20
CA ARG A 38 2.46 -18.09 4.63
C ARG A 38 2.58 -18.60 6.06
N ASP A 39 3.72 -19.17 6.43
CA ASP A 39 3.96 -19.67 7.79
C ASP A 39 3.86 -18.54 8.81
N PHE A 40 4.50 -17.39 8.57
CA PHE A 40 4.40 -16.22 9.46
C PHE A 40 2.98 -15.63 9.52
N VAL A 41 2.25 -15.64 8.40
CA VAL A 41 0.82 -15.24 8.38
C VAL A 41 0.00 -16.16 9.29
N SER A 42 0.19 -17.49 9.17
CA SER A 42 -0.54 -18.47 9.98
C SER A 42 -0.27 -18.31 11.49
N GLN A 43 0.95 -17.91 11.84
CA GLN A 43 1.37 -17.63 13.22
C GLN A 43 0.99 -16.22 13.70
N ARG A 44 0.34 -15.42 12.85
CA ARG A 44 -0.02 -14.00 13.11
C ARG A 44 1.19 -13.12 13.44
N CYS A 45 2.37 -13.47 12.93
CA CYS A 45 3.62 -12.73 13.11
C CYS A 45 3.71 -11.51 12.17
N PHE A 46 2.69 -10.64 12.20
CA PHE A 46 2.58 -9.51 11.28
C PHE A 46 3.67 -8.45 11.47
N ASP A 47 4.21 -8.31 12.69
CA ASP A 47 5.30 -7.38 12.96
C ASP A 47 6.56 -7.74 12.17
N TRP A 48 6.85 -9.04 12.03
CA TRP A 48 8.02 -9.52 11.28
C TRP A 48 7.85 -9.30 9.77
N LEU A 49 6.64 -9.56 9.24
CA LEU A 49 6.30 -9.30 7.83
C LEU A 49 6.39 -7.80 7.53
N ARG A 50 5.89 -6.96 8.44
CA ARG A 50 5.90 -5.50 8.30
C ARG A 50 7.31 -4.92 8.20
N GLU A 51 8.29 -5.47 8.91
CA GLU A 51 9.68 -4.99 8.77
C GLU A 51 10.32 -5.34 7.41
N ARG A 52 9.72 -6.28 6.67
CA ARG A 52 10.12 -6.64 5.30
C ARG A 52 9.26 -6.01 4.21
N ASP A 53 8.33 -5.14 4.58
CA ASP A 53 7.52 -4.41 3.61
C ASP A 53 8.38 -3.37 2.87
N GLN A 54 8.45 -3.48 1.55
CA GLN A 54 9.24 -2.57 0.71
C GLN A 54 8.72 -1.13 0.79
N LEU A 55 7.40 -0.92 0.75
CA LEU A 55 6.81 0.42 0.82
C LEU A 55 7.27 1.15 2.09
N ARG A 56 7.16 0.48 3.24
CA ARG A 56 7.61 0.99 4.53
C ARG A 56 9.10 1.31 4.53
N ALA A 57 9.93 0.46 3.93
CA ALA A 57 11.37 0.71 3.83
C ALA A 57 11.68 1.95 2.97
N GLU A 58 11.01 2.11 1.83
CA GLU A 58 11.15 3.26 0.92
C GLU A 58 10.65 4.56 1.57
N MET A 59 9.52 4.51 2.29
CA MET A 59 8.98 5.65 3.05
C MET A 59 9.92 6.05 4.19
N LYS A 60 10.44 5.09 4.99
CA LYS A 60 11.42 5.35 6.05
C LYS A 60 12.70 5.99 5.50
N ALA A 61 13.10 5.62 4.29
CA ALA A 61 14.27 6.19 3.62
C ALA A 61 14.00 7.53 2.93
N GLY A 62 12.76 8.03 2.95
CA GLY A 62 12.38 9.29 2.30
C GLY A 62 12.43 9.25 0.78
N ARG A 63 12.38 8.07 0.16
CA ARG A 63 12.43 7.92 -1.31
C ARG A 63 11.07 8.07 -1.98
N VAL A 64 9.99 7.75 -1.26
CA VAL A 64 8.60 7.83 -1.74
C VAL A 64 7.68 8.41 -0.68
N PHE A 65 6.54 8.95 -1.12
CA PHE A 65 5.46 9.43 -0.25
C PHE A 65 5.92 10.42 0.85
N GLN A 66 6.84 11.32 0.50
CA GLN A 66 7.34 12.33 1.42
C GLN A 66 6.20 13.21 1.92
N GLY A 67 6.12 13.42 3.24
CA GLY A 67 5.07 14.21 3.89
C GLY A 67 3.75 13.46 4.12
N LEU A 68 3.56 12.27 3.53
CA LEU A 68 2.41 11.42 3.80
C LEU A 68 2.66 10.49 4.99
N ARG A 69 1.58 10.01 5.59
CA ARG A 69 1.63 9.11 6.76
C ARG A 69 0.75 7.90 6.50
N GLU A 70 1.28 6.72 6.77
CA GLU A 70 0.52 5.47 6.75
C GLU A 70 0.17 5.04 8.19
N GLY A 71 -1.05 4.56 8.39
CA GLY A 71 -1.48 3.98 9.66
C GLY A 71 -0.79 2.65 9.96
N LEU A 72 -0.82 2.20 11.21
CA LEU A 72 -0.29 0.90 11.56
C LEU A 72 -1.14 -0.22 10.93
N VAL A 73 -0.56 -0.97 9.99
CA VAL A 73 -1.19 -2.15 9.40
C VAL A 73 -1.33 -3.25 10.46
N ARG A 74 -2.58 -3.63 10.75
CA ARG A 74 -2.97 -4.67 11.74
C ARG A 74 -3.71 -5.86 11.10
N PHE A 75 -3.75 -5.91 9.77
CA PHE A 75 -4.41 -6.94 8.97
C PHE A 75 -3.38 -7.79 8.21
N PRO A 76 -3.71 -9.03 7.81
CA PRO A 76 -2.81 -9.89 7.04
C PRO A 76 -2.57 -9.32 5.63
N PRO A 77 -1.51 -9.77 4.91
CA PRO A 77 -1.29 -9.41 3.52
C PRO A 77 -2.55 -9.57 2.66
N THR A 78 -2.83 -8.60 1.78
CA THR A 78 -4.04 -8.56 0.94
C THR A 78 -3.84 -9.24 -0.42
N TYR A 79 -2.66 -9.81 -0.67
CA TYR A 79 -2.29 -10.54 -1.88
C TYR A 79 -1.22 -11.61 -1.58
N LYS A 80 -1.21 -12.78 -2.22
CA LYS A 80 -2.13 -13.30 -3.25
C LYS A 80 -3.11 -14.31 -2.64
N PHE A 81 -4.38 -14.20 -3.00
CA PHE A 81 -5.40 -15.16 -2.62
C PHE A 81 -5.78 -16.01 -3.82
N GLU A 82 -6.09 -17.29 -3.60
CA GLU A 82 -6.80 -18.08 -4.59
C GLU A 82 -8.29 -17.77 -4.57
N ARG A 83 -8.87 -17.68 -5.77
CA ARG A 83 -10.32 -17.44 -5.90
C ARG A 83 -11.07 -18.65 -5.35
N HIS A 84 -12.07 -18.37 -4.52
CA HIS A 84 -12.96 -19.36 -3.90
C HIS A 84 -12.28 -20.26 -2.84
N GLN A 85 -11.08 -19.91 -2.37
CA GLN A 85 -10.49 -20.52 -1.18
C GLN A 85 -10.38 -19.49 -0.05
N ALA A 86 -10.66 -19.95 1.17
CA ALA A 86 -10.53 -19.12 2.36
C ALA A 86 -9.06 -19.11 2.83
N GLY A 87 -8.45 -17.93 2.88
CA GLY A 87 -7.08 -17.73 3.38
C GLY A 87 -6.05 -17.45 2.29
N LEU A 88 -4.85 -17.05 2.72
CA LEU A 88 -3.67 -17.01 1.86
C LEU A 88 -3.25 -18.45 1.56
N GLN A 89 -3.09 -18.78 0.28
CA GLN A 89 -2.53 -20.07 -0.12
C GLN A 89 -1.05 -20.18 0.18
#